data_AF-A0A212C8L6-F1
#
_entry.id   AF-A0A212C8L6-F1
#
_cell.length_a   1.000
_cell.length_b   1.000
_cell.length_c   1.000
_cell.angle_alpha   90.00
_cell.angle_beta   90.00
_cell.angle_gamma   90.00
#
_symmetry.space_group_name_H-M   'P 1'
#
loop_
_entity.id
_entity.type
_entity.pdbx_description
1 polymer ?
#
loop_
_entity_poly.entity_id
_entity_poly.type
_entity_poly.pdbx_seq_one_letter_code
_entity_poly.pdbx_strand_id
1 'polypeptide(L)'
;MEGLPRVLLCVLHQLNHITLHGNDISSVPEGSFNDLTSLSHLALGTNPLHCDCSLRWLSEWVKAGYKEPGIARCSSPEPMADRLLLTTPTHRFQCKGPVDINIVAKCDPCLSSPCKNNGTCSRDPAELYRCACPYGYKDKPRSPLRETCDGHEKQRTDATLPSGCWRPDLRLQS
;
A
#
# COMPACT_ATOMS: atom_id res chain seq x y z
N MET A 1 19.92 6.00 15.16
CA MET A 1 19.01 7.08 14.79
C MET A 1 19.67 7.82 13.64
N GLU A 2 19.59 7.24 12.43
CA GLU A 2 20.22 7.85 11.26
C GLU A 2 19.14 8.68 10.56
N GLY A 3 19.17 9.98 10.83
CA GLY A 3 18.25 10.93 10.22
C GLY A 3 18.48 10.97 8.71
N LEU A 4 17.39 10.84 7.94
CA LEU A 4 17.41 11.08 6.50
C LEU A 4 18.09 12.43 6.21
N PRO A 5 18.99 12.51 5.22
CA PRO A 5 19.68 13.75 4.89
C PRO A 5 18.65 14.81 4.49
N ARG A 6 18.69 15.97 5.16
CA ARG A 6 17.79 17.12 4.98
C ARG A 6 17.63 17.55 3.51
N VAL A 7 18.63 17.25 2.66
CA VAL A 7 18.63 17.52 1.21
C VAL A 7 17.60 16.65 0.46
N LEU A 8 17.39 15.40 0.87
CA LEU A 8 16.43 14.49 0.25
C LEU A 8 14.97 14.91 0.58
N LEU A 9 14.73 15.39 1.80
CA LEU A 9 13.47 16.04 2.15
C LEU A 9 13.23 17.26 1.24
N CYS A 10 14.23 18.13 1.03
CA CYS A 10 14.09 19.29 0.15
C CYS A 10 13.71 18.94 -1.31
N VAL A 11 14.18 17.81 -1.85
CA VAL A 11 13.80 17.35 -3.20
C VAL A 11 12.35 16.86 -3.24
N LEU A 12 11.86 16.20 -2.18
CA LEU A 12 10.44 15.82 -2.06
C LEU A 12 9.51 17.04 -1.95
N HIS A 13 9.97 18.15 -1.36
CA HIS A 13 9.23 19.42 -1.28
C HIS A 13 9.00 20.11 -2.65
N GLN A 14 9.59 19.61 -3.75
CA GLN A 14 9.45 20.17 -5.10
C GLN A 14 8.55 19.30 -6.01
N LEU A 15 8.04 18.17 -5.52
CA LEU A 15 7.13 17.32 -6.29
C LEU A 15 5.75 17.97 -6.40
N ASN A 16 5.55 18.71 -7.50
CA ASN A 16 4.28 19.33 -7.82
C ASN A 16 3.28 18.33 -8.46
N HIS A 17 3.77 17.22 -9.00
CA HIS A 17 2.96 16.24 -9.72
C HIS A 17 3.36 14.80 -9.34
N ILE A 18 2.38 13.97 -8.98
CA ILE A 18 2.55 12.54 -8.73
C ILE A 18 1.54 11.76 -9.56
N THR A 19 2.02 10.83 -10.38
CA THR A 19 1.18 9.95 -11.19
C THR A 19 1.24 8.52 -10.64
N LEU A 20 0.12 8.05 -10.09
CA LEU A 20 -0.10 6.67 -9.63
C LEU A 20 -1.15 5.95 -10.46
N HIS A 21 -1.50 6.50 -11.62
CA HIS A 21 -2.52 5.98 -12.50
C HIS A 21 -2.16 4.57 -13.01
N GLY A 22 -3.14 3.67 -13.08
CA GLY A 22 -2.95 2.34 -13.67
C GLY A 22 -2.12 1.37 -12.83
N ASN A 23 -2.11 1.55 -11.51
CA ASN A 23 -1.49 0.61 -10.57
C ASN A 23 -2.56 -0.27 -9.90
N ASP A 24 -2.14 -1.17 -9.02
CA ASP A 24 -3.04 -2.05 -8.26
C ASP A 24 -3.32 -1.52 -6.84
N ILE A 25 -3.36 -0.19 -6.67
CA ILE A 25 -3.52 0.44 -5.35
C ILE A 25 -4.96 0.28 -4.86
N SER A 26 -5.12 -0.39 -3.73
CA SER A 26 -6.40 -0.54 -3.04
C SER A 26 -6.54 0.38 -1.83
N SER A 27 -5.45 0.85 -1.23
CA SER A 27 -5.52 1.81 -0.13
C SER A 27 -4.28 2.70 -0.05
N VAL A 28 -4.47 3.85 0.58
CA VAL A 28 -3.42 4.85 0.84
C VAL A 28 -3.47 5.18 2.33
N PRO A 29 -2.44 4.84 3.11
CA PRO A 29 -2.38 5.12 4.53
C PRO A 29 -2.48 6.62 4.82
N GLU A 30 -3.15 6.96 5.91
CA GLU A 30 -3.26 8.35 6.37
C GLU A 30 -1.88 8.98 6.57
N GLY A 31 -1.73 10.23 6.12
CA GLY A 31 -0.48 10.97 6.21
C GLY A 31 0.55 10.65 5.12
N SER A 32 0.25 9.75 4.17
CA SER A 32 1.16 9.42 3.05
C SER A 32 1.58 10.61 2.17
N PHE A 33 0.87 11.74 2.27
CA PHE A 33 1.14 12.96 1.50
C PHE A 33 1.42 14.19 2.39
N ASN A 34 1.58 14.03 3.71
CA ASN A 34 1.75 15.16 4.64
C ASN A 34 3.01 15.99 4.35
N ASP A 35 4.09 15.33 3.95
CA ASP A 35 5.38 15.99 3.68
C ASP A 35 5.45 16.62 2.28
N LEU A 36 4.45 16.38 1.43
CA LEU A 36 4.41 16.85 0.04
C LEU A 36 3.60 18.14 -0.09
N THR A 37 4.04 19.18 0.62
CA THR A 37 3.33 20.47 0.73
C THR A 37 3.14 21.21 -0.59
N SER A 38 4.03 21.00 -1.57
CA SER A 38 3.93 21.61 -2.91
C SER A 38 3.10 20.80 -3.92
N LEU A 39 2.58 19.63 -3.53
CA LEU A 39 1.87 18.74 -4.46
C LEU A 39 0.61 19.42 -5.00
N SER A 40 0.55 19.59 -6.32
CA SER A 40 -0.56 20.25 -7.02
C SER A 40 -1.46 19.28 -7.76
N HIS A 41 -0.89 18.18 -8.27
CA HIS A 41 -1.58 17.20 -9.09
C HIS A 41 -1.26 15.78 -8.63
N LEU A 42 -2.30 14.98 -8.44
CA LEU A 42 -2.26 13.57 -8.11
C LEU A 42 -3.14 12.83 -9.12
N ALA A 43 -2.60 11.83 -9.81
CA ALA A 43 -3.39 10.96 -10.68
C ALA A 43 -3.54 9.58 -10.05
N LEU A 44 -4.76 9.23 -9.65
CA LEU A 44 -5.11 7.94 -9.02
C LEU A 44 -6.07 7.08 -9.85
N GLY A 45 -6.44 7.53 -11.06
CA GLY A 45 -7.34 6.78 -11.93
C GLY A 45 -6.86 5.36 -12.22
N THR A 46 -7.79 4.46 -12.56
CA THR A 46 -7.48 3.06 -12.89
C THR A 46 -6.72 2.35 -11.76
N ASN A 47 -7.21 2.47 -10.53
CA ASN A 47 -6.73 1.73 -9.36
C ASN A 47 -7.93 1.11 -8.61
N PRO A 48 -7.82 -0.11 -8.07
CA PRO A 48 -8.91 -0.78 -7.37
C PRO A 48 -9.09 -0.30 -5.93
N LEU A 49 -9.42 0.99 -5.76
CA LEU A 49 -9.51 1.65 -4.46
C LEU A 49 -10.62 1.07 -3.58
N HIS A 50 -10.29 0.74 -2.33
CA HIS A 50 -11.22 0.37 -1.26
C HIS A 50 -11.59 1.60 -0.45
N CYS A 51 -12.78 2.14 -0.68
CA CYS A 51 -13.25 3.39 -0.13
C CYS A 51 -14.07 3.21 1.16
N ASP A 52 -13.41 2.74 2.20
CA ASP A 52 -13.96 2.67 3.56
C ASP A 52 -13.54 3.88 4.41
N CYS A 53 -13.62 3.77 5.75
CA CYS A 53 -13.19 4.85 6.62
C CYS A 53 -11.68 5.15 6.54
N SER A 54 -10.84 4.18 6.18
CA SER A 54 -9.38 4.37 6.09
C SER A 54 -8.99 5.27 4.92
N LEU A 55 -9.83 5.35 3.88
CA LEU A 55 -9.60 6.23 2.71
C LEU A 55 -10.33 7.58 2.83
N ARG A 56 -11.02 7.85 3.95
CA ARG A 56 -11.78 9.09 4.17
C ARG A 56 -10.87 10.32 4.08
N TRP A 57 -9.72 10.29 4.75
CA TRP A 57 -8.76 11.39 4.76
C TRP A 57 -8.34 11.77 3.34
N LEU A 58 -8.17 10.79 2.46
CA LEU A 58 -7.75 11.02 1.08
C LEU A 58 -8.85 11.75 0.31
N SER A 59 -10.11 11.37 0.50
CA SER A 59 -11.26 12.08 -0.08
C SER A 59 -11.33 13.53 0.41
N GLU A 60 -11.05 13.79 1.69
CA GLU A 60 -10.99 15.14 2.26
C GLU A 60 -9.84 15.96 1.66
N TRP A 61 -8.66 15.34 1.58
CA TRP A 61 -7.44 15.97 1.08
C TRP A 61 -7.52 16.34 -0.41
N VAL A 62 -8.03 15.45 -1.27
CA VAL A 62 -8.17 15.76 -2.71
C VAL A 62 -9.20 16.87 -2.96
N LYS A 63 -10.26 16.95 -2.14
CA LYS A 63 -11.29 18.01 -2.24
C LYS A 63 -10.77 19.36 -1.80
N ALA A 64 -10.04 19.41 -0.68
CA ALA A 64 -9.55 20.66 -0.11
C ALA A 64 -8.63 21.43 -1.07
N GLY A 65 -7.91 20.72 -1.94
CA GLY A 65 -6.94 21.31 -2.86
C GLY A 65 -7.18 21.05 -4.34
N TYR A 66 -8.32 20.46 -4.72
CA TYR A 66 -8.60 19.99 -6.11
C TYR A 66 -7.41 19.24 -6.73
N LYS A 67 -6.77 18.39 -5.93
CA LYS A 67 -5.47 17.77 -6.26
C LYS A 67 -5.60 16.65 -7.29
N GLU A 68 -6.76 16.01 -7.37
CA GLU A 68 -7.04 14.91 -8.29
C GLU A 68 -8.09 15.38 -9.30
N PRO A 69 -7.90 15.12 -10.62
CA PRO A 69 -8.76 15.65 -11.68
C PRO A 69 -10.17 15.04 -11.72
N GLY A 70 -10.57 14.25 -10.72
CA GLY A 70 -11.89 13.65 -10.60
C GLY A 70 -12.05 12.35 -11.38
N ILE A 71 -10.96 11.63 -11.68
CA ILE A 71 -11.01 10.37 -12.44
C ILE A 71 -10.89 9.13 -11.54
N ALA A 72 -10.42 9.29 -10.30
CA ALA A 72 -10.30 8.20 -9.34
C ALA A 72 -11.68 7.70 -8.89
N ARG A 73 -11.91 6.39 -9.05
CA ARG A 73 -13.13 5.68 -8.66
C ARG A 73 -12.84 4.64 -7.59
N CYS A 74 -13.82 4.42 -6.74
CA CYS A 74 -13.86 3.33 -5.79
C CYS A 74 -14.23 2.03 -6.50
N SER A 75 -13.52 0.94 -6.22
CA SER A 75 -13.88 -0.40 -6.69
C SER A 75 -14.56 -1.24 -5.62
N SER A 76 -14.37 -0.88 -4.35
CA SER A 76 -15.01 -1.55 -3.22
C SER A 76 -15.15 -0.56 -2.05
N PRO A 77 -15.95 -0.86 -1.01
CA PRO A 77 -16.95 -1.93 -0.95
C PRO A 77 -18.09 -1.74 -1.98
N GLU A 78 -18.94 -2.74 -2.18
CA GLU A 78 -20.02 -2.72 -3.20
C GLU A 78 -20.90 -1.45 -3.19
N PRO A 79 -21.32 -0.88 -2.04
CA PRO A 79 -22.10 0.37 -2.02
C PRO A 79 -21.32 1.61 -2.52
N MET A 80 -20.00 1.51 -2.53
CA MET A 80 -19.06 2.54 -2.97
C MET A 80 -18.54 2.27 -4.38
N ALA A 81 -18.78 1.11 -4.98
CA ALA A 81 -18.32 0.82 -6.34
C ALA A 81 -18.76 1.90 -7.35
N ASP A 82 -17.84 2.26 -8.25
CA ASP A 82 -17.96 3.30 -9.29
C ASP A 82 -18.10 4.75 -8.81
N ARG A 83 -18.21 4.96 -7.50
CA ARG A 83 -18.28 6.30 -6.89
C ARG A 83 -16.94 7.01 -7.03
N LEU A 84 -16.98 8.31 -7.35
CA LEU A 84 -15.78 9.13 -7.51
C LEU A 84 -15.22 9.57 -6.16
N LEU A 85 -13.90 9.48 -5.99
CA LEU A 85 -13.22 9.89 -4.77
C LEU A 85 -13.45 11.39 -4.45
N LEU A 86 -13.43 12.22 -5.50
CA LEU A 86 -13.58 13.68 -5.41
C LEU A 86 -14.99 14.14 -5.05
N THR A 87 -16.04 13.51 -5.60
CA THR A 87 -17.43 14.00 -5.41
C THR A 87 -18.21 13.24 -4.35
N THR A 88 -17.77 12.05 -3.95
CA THR A 88 -18.48 11.25 -2.96
C THR A 88 -18.40 11.91 -1.58
N PRO A 89 -19.50 12.13 -0.86
CA PRO A 89 -19.46 12.75 0.46
C PRO A 89 -18.63 11.94 1.46
N THR A 90 -17.88 12.64 2.31
CA THR A 90 -16.93 12.03 3.27
C THR A 90 -17.62 11.11 4.29
N HIS A 91 -18.87 11.41 4.66
CA HIS A 91 -19.66 10.58 5.55
C HIS A 91 -20.01 9.19 4.98
N ARG A 92 -19.85 8.94 3.67
CA ARG A 92 -20.08 7.61 3.07
C ARG A 92 -18.90 6.65 3.24
N PHE A 93 -17.71 7.19 3.53
CA PHE A 93 -16.49 6.45 3.81
C PHE A 93 -16.55 5.89 5.24
N GLN A 94 -17.15 4.71 5.39
CA GLN A 94 -17.40 4.05 6.68
C GLN A 94 -16.85 2.63 6.67
N CYS A 95 -16.19 2.23 7.76
CA CYS A 95 -15.76 0.85 7.95
C CYS A 95 -16.95 0.02 8.46
N LYS A 96 -17.41 -0.93 7.64
CA LYS A 96 -18.51 -1.84 7.98
C LYS A 96 -17.99 -3.27 7.95
N GLY A 97 -17.58 -3.75 9.11
CA GLY A 97 -17.07 -5.12 9.27
C GLY A 97 -15.63 -5.31 8.79
N PRO A 98 -15.16 -6.57 8.73
CA PRO A 98 -13.81 -6.89 8.30
C PRO A 98 -13.64 -6.62 6.80
N VAL A 99 -12.51 -5.99 6.46
CA VAL A 99 -12.09 -5.78 5.07
C VAL A 99 -11.50 -7.08 4.51
N ASP A 100 -11.63 -7.30 3.21
CA ASP A 100 -11.08 -8.46 2.53
C ASP A 100 -9.56 -8.58 2.79
N ILE A 101 -9.11 -9.79 3.12
CA ILE A 101 -7.71 -10.08 3.45
C ILE A 101 -6.77 -9.68 2.31
N ASN A 102 -7.19 -9.79 1.05
CA ASN A 102 -6.40 -9.43 -0.12
C ASN A 102 -6.19 -7.91 -0.26
N ILE A 103 -7.07 -7.11 0.36
CA ILE A 103 -6.94 -5.65 0.37
C ILE A 103 -5.99 -5.22 1.49
N VAL A 104 -6.16 -5.76 2.69
CA VAL A 104 -5.31 -5.38 3.83
C VAL A 104 -3.90 -5.96 3.72
N ALA A 105 -3.74 -7.14 3.13
CA ALA A 105 -2.44 -7.78 2.91
C ALA A 105 -1.55 -7.01 1.91
N LYS A 106 -2.14 -6.17 1.04
CA LYS A 106 -1.38 -5.28 0.15
C LYS A 106 -0.57 -4.23 0.91
N CYS A 107 -1.05 -3.77 2.08
CA CYS A 107 -0.32 -2.84 2.94
C CYS A 107 0.49 -3.55 4.02
N ASP A 108 -0.04 -4.64 4.57
CA ASP A 108 0.61 -5.43 5.60
C ASP A 108 0.51 -6.93 5.27
N PRO A 109 1.53 -7.47 4.57
CA PRO A 109 1.55 -8.87 4.14
C PRO A 109 1.40 -9.86 5.29
N CYS A 110 1.77 -9.48 6.51
CA CYS A 110 1.67 -10.37 7.65
C CYS A 110 0.22 -10.61 8.10
N LEU A 111 -0.73 -9.76 7.69
CA LEU A 111 -2.15 -9.96 7.99
C LEU A 111 -2.72 -11.20 7.33
N SER A 112 -2.23 -11.60 6.15
CA SER A 112 -2.65 -12.84 5.50
C SER A 112 -2.00 -14.10 6.10
N SER A 113 -1.25 -13.96 7.20
CA SER A 113 -0.51 -15.05 7.85
C SER A 113 0.31 -15.87 6.84
N PRO A 114 1.25 -15.26 6.10
CA PRO A 114 1.92 -15.89 4.96
C PRO A 114 2.91 -16.99 5.38
N CYS A 115 3.36 -17.00 6.64
CA CYS A 115 4.31 -17.99 7.16
C CYS A 115 3.62 -19.32 7.52
N LYS A 116 4.19 -20.42 7.05
CA LYS A 116 3.78 -21.80 7.36
C LYS A 116 4.50 -22.31 8.59
N ASN A 117 4.09 -23.48 9.10
CA ASN A 117 4.79 -24.21 10.17
C ASN A 117 5.06 -23.38 11.43
N ASN A 118 4.09 -22.56 11.84
CA ASN A 118 4.19 -21.69 13.01
C ASN A 118 5.35 -20.67 12.94
N GLY A 119 5.75 -20.29 11.72
CA GLY A 119 6.71 -19.21 11.48
C GLY A 119 6.14 -17.84 11.88
N THR A 120 7.00 -16.95 12.37
CA THR A 120 6.62 -15.58 12.74
C THR A 120 6.87 -14.63 11.58
N CYS A 121 5.84 -13.88 11.15
CA CYS A 121 5.98 -12.91 10.06
C CYS A 121 6.48 -11.56 10.57
N SER A 122 7.48 -10.98 9.90
CA SER A 122 7.91 -9.60 10.08
C SER A 122 7.91 -8.87 8.74
N ARG A 123 7.52 -7.59 8.74
CA ARG A 123 7.60 -6.75 7.54
C ARG A 123 9.07 -6.54 7.15
N ASP A 124 9.36 -6.66 5.86
CA ASP A 124 10.71 -6.49 5.32
C ASP A 124 10.65 -5.51 4.13
N PRO A 125 11.39 -4.38 4.15
CA PRO A 125 11.35 -3.41 3.05
C PRO A 125 11.93 -3.92 1.72
N ALA A 126 12.80 -4.94 1.73
CA ALA A 126 13.47 -5.46 0.54
C ALA A 126 12.71 -6.65 -0.07
N GLU A 127 12.08 -7.49 0.76
CA GLU A 127 11.42 -8.74 0.35
C GLU A 127 9.91 -8.74 0.67
N LEU A 128 9.33 -7.56 0.94
CA LEU A 128 7.94 -7.31 1.38
C LEU A 128 7.60 -7.87 2.78
N TYR A 129 7.98 -9.11 3.07
CA TYR A 129 7.94 -9.72 4.41
C TYR A 129 9.01 -10.80 4.56
N ARG A 130 9.31 -11.17 5.81
CA ARG A 130 10.20 -12.28 6.17
C ARG A 130 9.53 -13.19 7.18
N CYS A 131 9.76 -14.49 7.06
CA CYS A 131 9.38 -15.47 8.08
C CYS A 131 10.59 -15.80 8.96
N ALA A 132 10.39 -15.77 10.27
CA ALA A 132 11.31 -16.35 11.25
C ALA A 132 10.84 -17.75 11.59
N CYS A 133 11.64 -18.75 11.24
CA CYS A 133 11.31 -20.16 11.45
C CYS A 133 11.57 -20.61 12.90
N PRO A 134 10.68 -21.43 13.50
CA PRO A 134 10.99 -22.14 14.75
C PRO A 134 12.09 -23.19 14.53
N TYR A 135 12.74 -23.63 15.61
CA TYR A 135 13.81 -24.63 15.58
C TYR A 135 13.43 -25.86 14.74
N GLY A 136 14.27 -26.22 13.76
CA GLY A 136 14.05 -27.35 12.86
C GLY A 136 13.61 -26.98 11.43
N TYR A 137 13.29 -25.71 11.16
CA TYR A 137 12.92 -25.21 9.83
C TYR A 137 13.97 -24.20 9.32
N LYS A 138 14.22 -24.13 8.00
CA LYS A 138 15.27 -23.25 7.39
C LYS A 138 14.69 -22.13 6.52
N ASP A 139 15.37 -20.98 6.51
CA ASP A 139 14.94 -19.68 5.94
C ASP A 139 15.21 -19.44 4.43
N LYS A 140 15.64 -20.40 3.59
CA LYS A 140 15.77 -20.20 2.10
C LYS A 140 16.09 -21.49 1.33
N PRO A 141 15.85 -21.57 -0.01
CA PRO A 141 15.73 -22.82 -0.75
C PRO A 141 17.08 -23.26 -1.33
N ARG A 142 17.82 -24.09 -0.59
CA ARG A 142 18.79 -25.00 -1.21
C ARG A 142 18.43 -26.47 -1.03
N SER A 143 17.18 -26.73 -0.66
CA SER A 143 16.66 -28.09 -0.53
C SER A 143 15.22 -28.12 -1.05
N PRO A 144 14.88 -29.05 -1.96
CA PRO A 144 13.49 -29.47 -2.06
C PRO A 144 13.15 -30.20 -0.75
N LEU A 145 11.88 -30.22 -0.35
CA LEU A 145 11.28 -30.98 0.78
C LEU A 145 10.88 -30.11 1.98
N ARG A 146 9.56 -29.98 2.17
CA ARG A 146 8.75 -30.14 3.41
C ARG A 146 9.17 -29.49 4.75
N GLU A 147 10.28 -28.76 4.83
CA GLU A 147 10.91 -28.25 6.06
C GLU A 147 11.14 -26.72 6.03
N THR A 148 10.44 -26.00 5.16
CA THR A 148 10.48 -24.52 5.09
C THR A 148 9.26 -23.91 5.78
N CYS A 149 9.45 -22.83 6.55
CA CYS A 149 8.35 -22.06 7.14
C CYS A 149 7.84 -20.92 6.22
N ASP A 150 8.47 -20.73 5.05
CA ASP A 150 8.00 -19.77 4.06
C ASP A 150 6.70 -20.23 3.38
N GLY A 151 5.77 -19.29 3.21
CA GLY A 151 4.62 -19.44 2.33
C GLY A 151 5.05 -19.60 0.88
N HIS A 152 4.23 -20.30 0.08
CA HIS A 152 4.54 -20.59 -1.31
C HIS A 152 4.44 -19.38 -2.25
N GLU A 153 4.20 -18.18 -1.73
CA GLU A 153 4.22 -16.94 -2.50
C GLU A 153 5.69 -16.49 -2.68
N LYS A 154 6.48 -17.30 -3.40
CA LYS A 154 7.71 -16.77 -4.02
C LYS A 154 7.27 -15.62 -4.91
N GLN A 155 7.49 -14.40 -4.44
CA GLN A 155 7.40 -13.22 -5.27
C GLN A 155 8.23 -13.49 -6.53
N ARG A 156 7.53 -13.40 -7.65
CA ARG A 156 8.07 -13.44 -8.99
C ARG A 156 9.36 -12.61 -9.01
N THR A 157 10.44 -13.20 -9.49
CA THR A 157 11.78 -12.60 -9.63
C THR A 157 11.80 -11.53 -10.73
N ASP A 158 10.85 -10.61 -10.72
CA ASP A 158 10.85 -9.44 -11.57
C ASP A 158 10.82 -8.21 -10.67
N ALA A 159 11.66 -7.23 -10.96
CA ALA A 159 11.96 -6.07 -10.12
C ALA A 159 10.78 -5.05 -10.09
N THR A 160 9.57 -5.51 -9.79
CA THR A 160 8.38 -4.68 -9.70
C THR A 160 7.63 -5.03 -8.42
N LEU A 161 7.72 -4.12 -7.43
CA LEU A 161 7.02 -4.18 -6.14
C LEU A 161 5.54 -4.64 -6.33
N PRO A 162 5.10 -5.80 -5.79
CA PRO A 162 3.68 -6.10 -5.71
C PRO A 162 3.12 -5.37 -4.49
N SER A 163 2.94 -4.05 -4.59
CA SER A 163 2.38 -3.25 -3.50
C SER A 163 1.15 -2.50 -3.98
N GLY A 164 -0.02 -3.12 -3.76
CA GLY A 164 -1.31 -2.46 -3.89
C GLY A 164 -1.61 -1.47 -2.75
N CYS A 165 -0.58 -0.97 -2.08
CA CYS A 165 -0.64 0.04 -1.04
C CYS A 165 0.41 1.10 -1.34
N TRP A 166 -0.03 2.35 -1.46
CA TRP A 166 0.90 3.44 -1.66
C TRP A 166 1.67 3.73 -0.37
N ARG A 167 3.00 3.73 -0.41
CA ARG A 167 3.85 4.26 0.67
C ARG A 167 4.87 5.22 0.07
N PRO A 168 4.99 6.45 0.58
CA PRO A 168 5.96 7.42 0.09
C PRO A 168 7.42 6.94 0.31
N ASP A 169 7.68 6.13 1.34
CA ASP A 169 9.01 5.65 1.71
C ASP A 169 9.59 4.57 0.79
N LEU A 170 8.76 3.86 0.01
CA LEU A 170 9.16 2.67 -0.76
C LEU A 170 9.66 2.95 -2.19
N ARG A 171 9.76 4.22 -2.62
CA ARG A 171 10.31 4.59 -3.94
C ARG A 171 11.64 5.35 -3.88
N LEU A 172 12.55 4.87 -3.04
CA LEU A 172 13.98 5.25 -3.09
C LEU A 172 14.89 4.05 -3.42
N GLN A 173 14.39 3.09 -4.19
CA GLN A 173 15.23 2.12 -4.88
C GLN A 173 14.86 2.18 -6.36
N SER A 174 15.63 3.01 -7.07
CA SER A 174 15.88 3.10 -8.53
C SER A 174 14.84 2.51 -9.49
#